data_AF-V5GGF6-F1
#
_entry.id   AF-V5GGF6-F1
#
_cell.length_a   1.000
_cell.length_b   1.000
_cell.length_c   1.000
_cell.angle_alpha   90.00
_cell.angle_beta   90.00
_cell.angle_gamma   90.00
#
_symmetry.space_group_name_H-M   'P 1'
#
loop_
_entity.id
_entity.type
_entity.pdbx_description
1 polymer ?
#
loop_
_entity_poly.entity_id
_entity_poly.type
_entity_poly.pdbx_seq_one_letter_code
_entity_poly.pdbx_strand_id
1 'polypeptide(L)'
;MNQSRRKKKLVDPLFQQQPNESDRTFLFRVNKICENVRREAAFADKYGVEIKRDAAGEVKVVKREKDELELLIKKVKKEKAKKKTKKKNVESDSPKLTKSQKWEKKKKEKKLQKRLKSADEFEPVKDTVKFGEIAHAPPTLTLPKKVGKVTPRPGGKKLLLSAIVLKSAEESKRQPVKEKEKLQKVTKKTIDKKGKRKDLPNAVRRQLDTQQKEVIGAYKRLKAKKRSDS
;
A
#
# COMPACT_ATOMS: atom_id res chain seq x y z
N MET A 1 15.15 27.25 36.75
CA MET A 1 13.98 26.54 37.34
C MET A 1 13.25 25.76 36.25
N ASN A 2 13.53 24.46 36.13
CA ASN A 2 12.80 23.57 35.21
C ASN A 2 11.48 23.16 35.87
N GLN A 3 10.40 23.89 35.59
CA GLN A 3 9.08 23.43 35.96
C GLN A 3 8.73 22.21 35.09
N SER A 4 8.94 21.01 35.64
CA SER A 4 8.34 19.78 35.16
C SER A 4 6.84 20.01 35.03
N ARG A 5 6.36 20.19 33.79
CA ARG A 5 4.95 20.35 33.47
C ARG A 5 4.23 19.11 33.99
N ARG A 6 3.62 19.19 35.17
CA ARG A 6 2.76 18.14 35.71
C ARG A 6 1.70 17.88 34.65
N LYS A 7 1.77 16.71 34.01
CA LYS A 7 0.76 16.26 33.05
C LYS A 7 -0.59 16.39 33.77
N LYS A 8 -1.48 17.24 33.25
CA LYS A 8 -2.86 17.30 33.74
C LYS A 8 -3.41 15.88 33.57
N LYS A 9 -3.65 15.19 34.67
CA LYS A 9 -4.21 13.84 34.63
C LYS A 9 -5.58 13.99 33.97
N LEU A 10 -5.75 13.39 32.80
CA LEU A 10 -7.08 13.23 32.25
C LEU A 10 -7.88 12.46 33.30
N VAL A 11 -9.09 12.92 33.57
CA VAL A 11 -10.01 12.16 34.43
C VAL A 11 -10.42 10.95 33.60
N ASP A 12 -9.72 9.84 33.80
CA ASP A 12 -10.07 8.59 33.15
C ASP A 12 -11.50 8.21 33.59
N PRO A 13 -12.40 7.88 32.66
CA PRO A 13 -13.76 7.52 33.01
C PRO A 13 -13.74 6.27 33.91
N LEU A 14 -14.31 6.38 35.10
CA LEU A 14 -14.46 5.25 36.01
C LEU A 14 -15.54 4.30 35.47
N PHE A 15 -15.14 3.08 35.12
CA PHE A 15 -16.04 2.05 34.64
C PHE A 15 -16.52 1.19 35.80
N GLN A 16 -17.59 1.64 36.46
CA GLN A 16 -18.32 0.87 37.46
C GLN A 16 -19.74 0.61 36.98
N GLN A 17 -20.20 -0.63 37.09
CA GLN A 17 -21.57 -1.03 36.79
C GLN A 17 -22.51 -0.42 37.81
N GLN A 18 -23.63 0.14 37.36
CA GLN A 18 -24.63 0.71 38.26
C GLN A 18 -25.45 -0.41 38.91
N PRO A 19 -26.00 -0.21 40.13
CA PRO A 19 -26.70 -1.26 40.89
C PRO A 19 -27.91 -1.90 40.18
N ASN A 20 -28.46 -1.25 39.13
CA ASN A 20 -29.58 -1.77 38.33
C ASN A 20 -29.24 -1.88 36.83
N GLU A 21 -27.97 -1.87 36.46
CA GLU A 21 -27.54 -1.98 35.07
C GLU A 21 -27.24 -3.45 34.72
N SER A 22 -27.85 -3.98 33.66
CA SER A 22 -27.48 -5.31 33.16
C SER A 22 -26.05 -5.32 32.60
N ASP A 23 -25.39 -6.49 32.63
CA ASP A 23 -24.03 -6.63 32.10
C ASP A 23 -23.92 -6.19 30.64
N ARG A 24 -24.94 -6.53 29.83
CA ARG A 24 -25.00 -6.12 28.43
C ARG A 24 -25.06 -4.60 28.28
N THR A 25 -25.88 -3.92 29.07
CA THR A 25 -25.99 -2.45 29.05
C THR A 25 -24.71 -1.79 29.55
N PHE A 26 -24.06 -2.37 30.57
CA PHE A 26 -22.77 -1.93 31.07
C PHE A 26 -21.68 -2.01 29.98
N LEU A 27 -21.50 -3.18 29.36
CA LEU A 27 -20.52 -3.37 28.29
C LEU A 27 -20.80 -2.45 27.09
N PHE A 28 -22.07 -2.25 26.74
CA PHE A 28 -22.45 -1.30 25.69
C PHE A 28 -22.07 0.14 26.04
N ARG A 29 -22.30 0.57 27.29
CA ARG A 29 -21.90 1.88 27.81
C ARG A 29 -20.39 2.06 27.79
N VAL A 30 -19.62 1.06 28.25
CA VAL A 30 -18.15 1.06 28.19
C VAL A 30 -17.67 1.25 26.75
N ASN A 31 -18.17 0.44 25.82
CA ASN A 31 -17.81 0.52 24.41
C ASN A 31 -18.12 1.90 23.81
N LYS A 32 -19.30 2.46 24.13
CA LYS A 32 -19.70 3.79 23.67
C LYS A 32 -18.76 4.88 24.20
N ILE A 33 -18.37 4.83 25.47
CA ILE A 33 -17.43 5.77 26.09
C ILE A 33 -16.05 5.66 25.44
N CYS A 34 -15.52 4.44 25.30
CA CYS A 34 -14.22 4.19 24.64
C CYS A 34 -14.20 4.73 23.20
N GLU A 35 -15.26 4.48 22.44
CA GLU A 35 -15.40 4.99 21.07
C GLU A 35 -15.47 6.51 21.01
N ASN A 36 -16.13 7.15 21.98
CA ASN A 36 -16.15 8.61 22.10
C ASN A 36 -14.75 9.15 22.40
N VAL A 37 -14.04 8.60 23.39
CA VAL A 37 -12.67 9.00 23.74
C VAL A 37 -11.72 8.83 22.55
N ARG A 38 -11.84 7.71 21.82
CA ARG A 38 -11.06 7.46 20.61
C ARG A 38 -11.32 8.51 19.53
N ARG A 39 -12.59 8.86 19.29
CA ARG A 39 -12.98 9.88 18.30
C ARG A 39 -12.48 11.27 18.71
N GLU A 40 -12.57 11.61 19.99
CA GLU A 40 -12.06 12.87 20.53
C GLU A 40 -10.54 12.98 20.41
N ALA A 41 -9.80 11.92 20.75
CA ALA A 41 -8.36 11.89 20.57
C ALA A 41 -7.95 12.08 19.09
N ALA A 42 -8.64 11.37 18.18
CA ALA A 42 -8.40 11.53 16.75
C ALA A 42 -8.70 12.96 16.25
N PHE A 43 -9.75 13.59 16.78
CA PHE A 43 -10.07 14.98 16.47
C PHE A 43 -9.01 15.94 17.03
N ALA A 44 -8.64 15.76 18.29
CA ALA A 44 -7.62 16.54 18.98
C ALA A 44 -6.30 16.55 18.21
N ASP A 45 -5.84 15.39 17.73
CA ASP A 45 -4.59 15.27 16.99
C ASP A 45 -4.69 15.84 15.58
N LYS A 46 -5.84 15.67 14.90
CA LYS A 46 -6.05 16.19 13.56
C LYS A 46 -6.03 17.72 13.53
N TYR A 47 -6.62 18.35 14.53
CA TYR A 47 -6.77 19.81 14.59
C TYR A 47 -5.76 20.50 15.51
N GLY A 48 -4.97 19.74 16.29
CA GLY A 48 -4.02 20.29 17.27
C GLY A 48 -4.72 21.00 18.42
N VAL A 49 -5.78 20.39 18.94
CA VAL A 49 -6.69 20.98 19.93
C VAL A 49 -6.87 20.02 21.11
N GLU A 50 -7.05 20.56 22.31
CA GLU A 50 -7.38 19.82 23.52
C GLU A 50 -8.87 20.03 23.85
N ILE A 51 -9.61 18.93 23.97
CA ILE A 51 -11.03 18.93 24.35
C ILE A 51 -11.09 18.74 25.86
N LYS A 52 -11.60 19.75 26.59
CA LYS A 52 -11.82 19.69 28.03
C LYS A 52 -13.30 19.54 28.30
N ARG A 53 -13.65 18.57 29.14
CA ARG A 53 -15.02 18.36 29.61
C ARG A 53 -15.09 18.81 31.06
N ASP A 54 -16.02 19.72 31.34
CA ASP A 54 -16.31 20.13 32.71
C ASP A 54 -17.18 19.08 33.40
N ALA A 55 -17.26 19.11 34.74
CA ALA A 55 -18.06 18.15 35.53
C ALA A 55 -19.56 18.15 35.15
N ALA A 56 -20.07 19.28 34.65
CA ALA A 56 -21.43 19.44 34.15
C ALA A 56 -21.65 18.91 32.72
N GLY A 57 -20.60 18.42 32.03
CA GLY A 57 -20.69 17.90 30.67
C GLY A 57 -20.51 18.95 29.57
N GLU A 58 -20.25 20.22 29.92
CA GLU A 58 -19.87 21.24 28.94
C GLU A 58 -18.52 20.92 28.30
N VAL A 59 -18.43 21.08 26.97
CA VAL A 59 -17.24 20.76 26.18
C VAL A 59 -16.56 22.04 25.72
N LYS A 60 -15.36 22.32 26.24
CA LYS A 60 -14.53 23.47 25.84
C LYS A 60 -13.36 23.02 24.99
N VAL A 61 -13.18 23.70 23.86
CA VAL A 61 -12.22 23.36 22.81
C VAL A 61 -11.06 24.36 22.88
N VAL A 62 -9.90 23.93 23.35
CA VAL A 62 -8.73 24.80 23.59
C VAL A 62 -7.59 24.42 22.66
N LYS A 63 -6.99 25.38 21.95
CA LYS A 63 -5.83 25.09 21.08
C LYS A 63 -4.68 24.52 21.89
N ARG A 64 -4.10 23.40 21.44
CA ARG A 64 -2.95 22.76 22.09
C ARG A 64 -1.68 23.54 21.75
N GLU A 65 -0.83 23.77 22.73
CA GLU A 65 0.53 24.24 22.48
C GLU A 65 1.30 23.17 21.69
N LYS A 66 2.15 23.59 20.75
CA LYS A 66 2.94 22.63 19.97
C LYS A 66 4.04 22.05 20.84
N ASP A 67 4.17 20.73 20.81
CA ASP A 67 5.25 20.04 21.51
C ASP A 67 6.61 20.38 20.88
N GLU A 68 7.67 20.32 21.69
CA GLU A 68 9.05 20.58 21.25
C GLU A 68 9.47 19.67 20.09
N LEU A 69 9.06 18.40 20.14
CA LEU A 69 9.26 17.42 19.07
C LEU A 69 8.53 17.80 17.78
N GLU A 70 7.30 18.32 17.89
CA GLU A 70 6.52 18.74 16.73
C GLU A 70 7.17 19.95 16.05
N LEU A 71 7.69 20.90 16.85
CA LEU A 71 8.47 22.03 16.36
C LEU A 71 9.77 21.57 15.67
N LEU A 72 10.49 20.61 16.24
CA LEU A 72 11.69 20.01 15.65
C LEU A 72 11.38 19.32 14.31
N ILE A 73 10.33 18.49 14.25
CA ILE A 73 9.88 17.84 13.01
C ILE A 73 9.55 18.88 11.95
N LYS A 74 8.87 19.96 12.33
CA LYS A 74 8.53 21.06 11.42
C LYS A 74 9.77 21.77 10.90
N LYS A 75 10.78 22.02 11.75
CA LYS A 75 12.08 22.59 11.36
C LYS A 75 12.80 21.67 10.36
N VAL A 76 12.93 20.38 10.66
CA VAL A 76 13.55 19.38 9.78
C VAL A 76 12.85 19.29 8.42
N LYS A 77 11.51 19.30 8.40
CA LYS A 77 10.73 19.31 7.14
C LYS A 77 11.02 20.57 6.31
N LYS A 78 11.06 21.75 6.94
CA LYS A 78 11.40 23.01 6.27
C LYS A 78 12.81 23.00 5.71
N GLU A 79 13.79 22.50 6.45
CA GLU A 79 15.17 22.38 5.97
C GLU A 79 15.30 21.41 4.79
N LYS A 80 14.62 20.26 4.83
CA LYS A 80 14.58 19.33 3.69
C LYS A 80 13.95 19.97 2.46
N ALA A 81 12.89 20.77 2.63
CA ALA A 81 12.28 21.51 1.52
C ALA A 81 13.24 22.55 0.92
N LYS A 82 13.93 23.34 1.77
CA LYS A 82 14.94 24.32 1.36
C LYS A 82 16.14 23.66 0.65
N LYS A 83 16.63 22.51 1.13
CA LYS A 83 17.71 21.76 0.47
C LYS A 83 17.29 21.25 -0.92
N LYS A 84 16.03 20.85 -1.11
CA LYS A 84 15.50 20.43 -2.41
C LYS A 84 15.38 21.59 -3.40
N THR A 85 14.94 22.77 -2.96
CA THR A 85 14.88 23.96 -3.83
C THR A 85 16.28 24.48 -4.15
N LYS A 86 17.21 24.47 -3.19
CA LYS A 86 18.60 24.89 -3.42
C LYS A 86 19.33 23.95 -4.40
N LYS A 87 19.14 22.63 -4.31
CA LYS A 87 19.66 21.68 -5.33
C LYS A 87 19.09 21.94 -6.73
N LYS A 88 17.80 22.31 -6.86
CA LYS A 88 17.20 22.66 -8.16
C LYS A 88 17.75 23.94 -8.81
N ASN A 89 18.32 24.85 -8.02
CA ASN A 89 18.90 26.10 -8.52
C ASN A 89 20.40 25.99 -8.81
N VAL A 90 21.13 25.07 -8.17
CA VAL A 90 22.59 24.90 -8.36
C VAL A 90 22.93 23.99 -9.55
N GLU A 91 21.96 23.20 -10.06
CA GLU A 91 22.23 22.12 -11.03
C GLU A 91 21.82 22.45 -12.48
N SER A 92 21.64 23.73 -12.86
CA SER A 92 21.31 24.05 -14.27
C SER A 92 21.79 25.42 -14.75
N ASP A 93 23.07 25.53 -15.12
CA ASP A 93 23.52 26.52 -16.10
C ASP A 93 23.18 26.13 -17.55
N SER A 94 22.59 24.94 -17.75
CA SER A 94 22.00 24.57 -19.04
C SER A 94 20.63 25.24 -19.23
N PRO A 95 20.33 25.86 -20.38
CA PRO A 95 19.02 26.44 -20.64
C PRO A 95 17.92 25.37 -20.50
N LYS A 96 16.98 25.61 -19.57
CA LYS A 96 15.84 24.73 -19.35
C LYS A 96 14.95 24.76 -20.60
N LEU A 97 14.80 23.60 -21.25
CA LEU A 97 13.91 23.42 -22.40
C LEU A 97 12.49 23.93 -22.07
N THR A 98 11.91 24.68 -23.00
CA THR A 98 10.54 25.16 -22.89
C THR A 98 9.53 24.01 -22.90
N LYS A 99 8.29 24.27 -22.46
CA LYS A 99 7.21 23.27 -22.42
C LYS A 99 6.97 22.64 -23.80
N SER A 100 7.06 23.43 -24.87
CA SER A 100 6.94 22.96 -26.25
C SER A 100 8.08 22.00 -26.64
N GLN A 101 9.33 22.38 -26.40
CA GLN A 101 10.50 21.55 -26.71
C GLN A 101 10.49 20.21 -25.95
N LYS A 102 10.02 20.20 -24.70
CA LYS A 102 9.83 18.96 -23.92
C LYS A 102 8.77 18.05 -24.53
N TRP A 103 7.66 18.63 -25.00
CA TRP A 103 6.59 17.87 -25.64
C TRP A 103 7.04 17.27 -26.97
N GLU A 104 7.80 18.01 -27.78
CA GLU A 104 8.40 17.53 -29.01
C GLU A 104 9.37 16.37 -28.77
N LYS A 105 10.28 16.50 -27.80
CA LYS A 105 11.20 15.40 -27.43
C LYS A 105 10.44 14.15 -27.02
N LYS A 106 9.40 14.28 -26.20
CA LYS A 106 8.53 13.16 -25.80
C LYS A 106 7.80 12.54 -27.01
N LYS A 107 7.37 13.34 -27.98
CA LYS A 107 6.73 12.86 -29.22
C LYS A 107 7.74 12.09 -30.08
N LYS A 108 8.97 12.59 -30.22
CA LYS A 108 10.07 11.92 -30.93
C LYS A 108 10.43 10.57 -30.28
N GLU A 109 10.58 10.56 -28.96
CA GLU A 109 10.89 9.33 -28.19
C GLU A 109 9.79 8.27 -28.33
N LYS A 110 8.52 8.67 -28.23
CA LYS A 110 7.38 7.76 -28.46
C LYS A 110 7.37 7.18 -29.88
N LYS A 111 7.71 7.98 -30.90
CA LYS A 111 7.82 7.50 -32.29
C LYS A 111 8.96 6.49 -32.43
N LEU A 112 10.11 6.76 -31.83
CA LEU A 112 11.26 5.87 -31.86
C LEU A 112 10.96 4.54 -31.16
N GLN A 113 10.35 4.57 -29.97
CA GLN A 113 9.93 3.33 -29.29
C GLN A 113 8.90 2.53 -30.07
N LYS A 114 7.95 3.19 -30.76
CA LYS A 114 7.01 2.47 -31.63
C LYS A 114 7.73 1.76 -32.77
N ARG A 115 8.72 2.41 -33.40
CA ARG A 115 9.54 1.81 -34.47
C ARG A 115 10.37 0.62 -33.97
N LEU A 116 10.95 0.72 -32.78
CA LEU A 116 11.70 -0.39 -32.17
C LEU A 116 10.78 -1.57 -31.81
N LYS A 117 9.53 -1.30 -31.41
CA LYS A 117 8.54 -2.36 -31.11
C LYS A 117 7.90 -2.97 -32.36
N SER A 118 7.84 -2.25 -33.47
CA SER A 118 7.34 -2.77 -34.74
C SER A 118 8.39 -3.54 -35.51
N ALA A 119 9.66 -3.50 -35.08
CA ALA A 119 10.73 -4.33 -35.62
C ALA A 119 10.84 -5.69 -34.91
N ASP A 120 9.75 -6.15 -34.26
CA ASP A 120 9.65 -7.54 -33.80
C ASP A 120 9.72 -8.45 -35.04
N GLU A 121 10.61 -9.43 -34.99
CA GLU A 121 11.05 -10.34 -36.07
C GLU A 121 9.95 -11.26 -36.63
N PHE A 122 8.70 -11.05 -36.21
CA PHE A 122 7.51 -11.76 -36.65
C PHE A 122 6.47 -10.77 -37.17
N GLU A 123 6.69 -10.25 -38.38
CA GLU A 123 5.58 -9.65 -39.12
C GLU A 123 4.50 -10.74 -39.32
N PRO A 124 3.22 -10.44 -39.06
CA PRO A 124 2.16 -11.42 -39.27
C PRO A 124 2.07 -11.73 -40.76
N VAL A 125 2.62 -12.87 -41.17
CA VAL A 125 2.44 -13.44 -42.50
C VAL A 125 0.94 -13.71 -42.67
N LYS A 126 0.29 -12.93 -43.54
CA LYS A 126 -1.11 -13.12 -43.87
C LYS A 126 -1.19 -14.04 -45.08
N ASP A 127 -1.68 -15.25 -44.87
CA ASP A 127 -2.11 -16.10 -45.98
C ASP A 127 -3.42 -15.56 -46.56
N THR A 128 -3.35 -15.04 -47.78
CA THR A 128 -4.51 -14.74 -48.61
C THR A 128 -4.96 -16.01 -49.33
N VAL A 129 -5.93 -16.72 -48.75
CA VAL A 129 -6.60 -17.85 -49.40
C VAL A 129 -7.63 -17.30 -50.39
N LYS A 130 -7.56 -17.72 -51.66
CA LYS A 130 -8.56 -17.33 -52.68
C LYS A 130 -9.83 -18.14 -52.48
N PHE A 131 -10.98 -17.47 -52.58
CA PHE A 131 -12.29 -18.10 -52.42
C PHE A 131 -12.49 -19.12 -53.56
N GLY A 132 -12.46 -20.42 -53.24
CA GLY A 132 -12.50 -21.51 -54.22
C GLY A 132 -11.71 -22.76 -53.81
N GLU A 133 -10.79 -22.66 -52.84
CA GLU A 133 -10.19 -23.84 -52.21
C GLU A 133 -11.19 -24.51 -51.28
N ILE A 134 -11.68 -25.70 -51.67
CA ILE A 134 -12.52 -26.54 -50.83
C ILE A 134 -11.60 -27.25 -49.84
N ALA A 135 -11.51 -26.73 -48.61
CA ALA A 135 -10.96 -27.50 -47.51
C ALA A 135 -11.78 -28.81 -47.40
N HIS A 136 -11.14 -29.96 -47.58
CA HIS A 136 -11.80 -31.24 -47.32
C HIS A 136 -12.30 -31.21 -45.88
N ALA A 137 -13.59 -31.51 -45.68
CA ALA A 137 -14.16 -31.53 -44.34
C ALA A 137 -13.31 -32.47 -43.47
N PRO A 138 -12.93 -32.06 -42.25
CA PRO A 138 -12.18 -32.93 -41.38
C PRO A 138 -12.96 -34.24 -41.19
N PRO A 139 -12.26 -35.40 -41.12
CA PRO A 139 -12.93 -36.68 -41.01
C PRO A 139 -13.88 -36.70 -39.81
N THR A 140 -15.11 -37.17 -40.04
CA THR A 140 -16.13 -37.22 -39.00
C THR A 140 -15.81 -38.34 -38.01
N LEU A 141 -15.53 -37.99 -36.77
CA LEU A 141 -15.32 -38.96 -35.69
C LEU A 141 -16.66 -39.61 -35.31
N THR A 142 -16.93 -40.78 -35.86
CA THR A 142 -18.09 -41.59 -35.50
C THR A 142 -17.76 -42.51 -34.33
N LEU A 143 -18.55 -42.44 -33.27
CA LEU A 143 -18.44 -43.36 -32.13
C LEU A 143 -18.83 -44.78 -32.58
N PRO A 144 -18.12 -45.83 -32.18
CA PRO A 144 -18.51 -47.20 -32.53
C PRO A 144 -19.92 -47.52 -31.99
N LYS A 145 -20.73 -48.19 -32.82
CA LYS A 145 -22.18 -48.45 -32.62
C LYS A 145 -22.58 -49.15 -31.30
N LYS A 146 -21.62 -49.60 -30.48
CA LYS A 146 -21.84 -50.35 -29.23
C LYS A 146 -21.26 -49.70 -27.98
N VAL A 147 -21.14 -48.37 -27.93
CA VAL A 147 -20.88 -47.66 -26.66
C VAL A 147 -22.20 -47.06 -26.20
N GLY A 148 -22.88 -47.75 -25.28
CA GLY A 148 -24.06 -47.23 -24.62
C GLY A 148 -23.75 -45.87 -23.99
N LYS A 149 -24.57 -44.86 -24.28
CA LYS A 149 -24.48 -43.59 -23.57
C LYS A 149 -24.88 -43.85 -22.11
N VAL A 150 -24.20 -43.16 -21.20
CA VAL A 150 -24.53 -43.00 -19.77
C VAL A 150 -23.97 -44.06 -18.82
N THR A 151 -22.65 -44.15 -18.71
CA THR A 151 -22.04 -44.31 -17.38
C THR A 151 -21.58 -42.93 -16.90
N PRO A 152 -22.09 -42.39 -15.77
CA PRO A 152 -21.56 -41.15 -15.24
C PRO A 152 -20.08 -41.34 -14.95
N ARG A 153 -19.24 -40.46 -15.51
CA ARG A 153 -17.80 -40.46 -15.29
C ARG A 153 -17.53 -40.55 -13.78
N PRO A 154 -16.78 -41.55 -13.29
CA PRO A 154 -16.44 -41.62 -11.87
C PRO A 154 -15.64 -40.36 -11.53
N GLY A 155 -16.20 -39.50 -10.67
CA GLY A 155 -15.66 -38.17 -10.37
C GLY A 155 -16.55 -36.98 -10.78
N GLY A 156 -17.65 -37.20 -11.51
CA GLY A 156 -18.60 -36.14 -11.90
C GLY A 156 -19.61 -35.73 -10.82
N LYS A 157 -19.62 -36.40 -9.65
CA LYS A 157 -20.50 -36.03 -8.53
C LYS A 157 -19.95 -34.76 -7.87
N LYS A 158 -20.72 -33.67 -7.90
CA LYS A 158 -20.39 -32.43 -7.17
C LYS A 158 -20.28 -32.78 -5.68
N LEU A 159 -19.08 -32.66 -5.11
CA LEU A 159 -18.83 -32.96 -3.71
C LEU A 159 -19.71 -32.04 -2.83
N LEU A 160 -20.22 -32.55 -1.71
CA LEU A 160 -21.09 -31.78 -0.80
C LEU A 160 -20.47 -30.43 -0.41
N LEU A 161 -19.15 -30.40 -0.18
CA LEU A 161 -18.39 -29.17 0.09
C LEU A 161 -18.46 -28.15 -1.06
N SER A 162 -18.43 -28.58 -2.32
CA SER A 162 -18.57 -27.68 -3.47
C SER A 162 -19.95 -27.04 -3.54
N ALA A 163 -21.00 -27.76 -3.15
CA ALA A 163 -22.37 -27.22 -3.08
C ALA A 163 -22.50 -26.20 -1.94
N ILE A 164 -21.91 -26.46 -0.77
CA ILE A 164 -21.94 -25.55 0.38
C ILE A 164 -21.14 -24.26 0.09
N VAL A 165 -19.95 -24.39 -0.49
CA VAL A 165 -19.11 -23.23 -0.83
C VAL A 165 -19.77 -22.36 -1.90
N LEU A 166 -20.34 -22.95 -2.95
CA LEU A 166 -21.04 -22.19 -4.00
C LEU A 166 -22.30 -21.50 -3.46
N LYS A 167 -23.07 -22.16 -2.58
CA LYS A 167 -24.25 -21.58 -1.94
C LYS A 167 -23.89 -20.39 -1.02
N SER A 168 -22.81 -20.52 -0.24
CA SER A 168 -22.28 -19.41 0.59
C SER A 168 -21.76 -18.22 -0.24
N ALA A 169 -21.21 -18.49 -1.43
CA ALA A 169 -20.72 -17.48 -2.36
C ALA A 169 -21.85 -16.74 -3.10
N GLU A 170 -23.02 -17.35 -3.24
CA GLU A 170 -24.22 -16.72 -3.80
C GLU A 170 -24.98 -15.88 -2.76
N GLU A 171 -25.01 -16.32 -1.49
CA GLU A 171 -25.58 -15.56 -0.38
C GLU A 171 -24.78 -14.30 -0.05
N SER A 172 -23.45 -14.35 -0.17
CA SER A 172 -22.56 -13.20 0.07
C SER A 172 -22.54 -12.17 -1.07
N LYS A 173 -23.13 -12.47 -2.24
CA LYS A 173 -23.32 -11.50 -3.34
C LYS A 173 -24.60 -10.66 -3.22
N ARG A 174 -25.50 -10.98 -2.28
CA ARG A 174 -26.76 -10.24 -2.05
C ARG A 174 -26.62 -9.08 -1.05
N GLN A 175 -25.41 -8.80 -0.56
CA GLN A 175 -25.11 -7.68 0.34
C GLN A 175 -24.12 -6.72 -0.35
N PRO A 176 -24.38 -5.40 -0.42
CA PRO A 176 -23.45 -4.46 -1.00
C PRO A 176 -22.35 -4.12 0.02
N VAL A 177 -21.37 -5.01 0.20
CA VAL A 177 -20.19 -4.72 1.02
C VAL A 177 -19.09 -4.14 0.15
N LYS A 178 -18.94 -2.83 0.34
CA LYS A 178 -17.93 -1.94 -0.25
C LYS A 178 -16.53 -2.58 -0.25
N GLU A 179 -15.85 -2.39 -1.38
CA GLU A 179 -14.51 -2.84 -1.78
C GLU A 179 -13.33 -2.36 -0.91
N LYS A 180 -13.39 -2.47 0.42
CA LYS A 180 -12.34 -1.96 1.34
C LYS A 180 -11.43 -3.01 1.95
N GLU A 181 -11.61 -4.30 1.65
CA GLU A 181 -10.84 -5.35 2.33
C GLU A 181 -9.58 -5.82 1.61
N LYS A 182 -9.37 -5.44 0.34
CA LYS A 182 -8.17 -5.85 -0.42
C LYS A 182 -6.89 -5.09 -0.06
N LEU A 183 -6.96 -4.03 0.77
CA LEU A 183 -5.81 -3.18 1.12
C LEU A 183 -5.13 -3.52 2.46
N GLN A 184 -5.72 -4.35 3.33
CA GLN A 184 -5.23 -4.54 4.70
C GLN A 184 -4.40 -5.82 4.94
N LYS A 185 -4.26 -6.72 3.95
CA LYS A 185 -3.51 -7.99 4.11
C LYS A 185 -1.98 -7.90 3.95
N VAL A 186 -1.39 -6.72 3.74
CA VAL A 186 0.05 -6.57 3.44
C VAL A 186 0.91 -6.28 4.69
N THR A 187 0.33 -5.95 5.84
CA THR A 187 1.10 -5.32 6.95
C THR A 187 1.67 -6.27 8.00
N LYS A 188 1.53 -7.60 7.87
CA LYS A 188 2.03 -8.56 8.88
C LYS A 188 2.75 -9.78 8.31
N LYS A 189 3.53 -9.62 7.23
CA LYS A 189 4.51 -10.66 6.84
C LYS A 189 5.80 -10.38 7.60
N THR A 190 6.14 -11.23 8.56
CA THR A 190 7.49 -11.29 9.15
C THR A 190 8.47 -11.58 8.00
N ILE A 191 9.36 -10.63 7.71
CA ILE A 191 10.33 -10.78 6.62
C ILE A 191 11.53 -11.52 7.19
N ASP A 192 11.79 -12.73 6.68
CA ASP A 192 12.94 -13.52 7.08
C ASP A 192 14.23 -12.88 6.55
N LYS A 193 15.02 -12.33 7.48
CA LYS A 193 16.29 -11.62 7.17
C LYS A 193 17.49 -12.56 7.04
N LYS A 194 17.32 -13.85 7.31
CA LYS A 194 18.40 -14.86 7.34
C LYS A 194 18.66 -15.55 5.98
N GLY A 195 17.95 -15.16 4.91
CA GLY A 195 18.04 -15.77 3.57
C GLY A 195 18.94 -15.04 2.56
N LYS A 196 18.85 -15.43 1.28
CA LYS A 196 19.61 -14.76 0.21
C LYS A 196 19.00 -13.38 -0.05
N ARG A 197 19.84 -12.42 -0.46
CA ARG A 197 19.40 -11.04 -0.77
C ARG A 197 18.26 -10.97 -1.80
N LYS A 198 18.22 -11.90 -2.75
CA LYS A 198 17.19 -12.00 -3.78
C LYS A 198 15.82 -12.45 -3.27
N ASP A 199 15.70 -12.80 -2.00
CA ASP A 199 14.44 -13.22 -1.38
C ASP A 199 13.76 -12.06 -0.62
N LEU A 200 14.50 -10.99 -0.31
CA LEU A 200 13.96 -9.81 0.37
C LEU A 200 13.05 -8.97 -0.55
N PRO A 201 12.11 -8.18 -0.01
CA PRO A 201 11.38 -7.20 -0.81
C PRO A 201 12.32 -6.20 -1.51
N ASN A 202 11.98 -5.81 -2.74
CA ASN A 202 12.83 -4.94 -3.57
C ASN A 202 13.18 -3.60 -2.88
N ALA A 203 12.23 -3.02 -2.13
CA ALA A 203 12.47 -1.81 -1.35
C ALA A 203 13.58 -2.00 -0.28
N VAL A 204 13.60 -3.15 0.40
CA VAL A 204 14.61 -3.48 1.41
C VAL A 204 15.97 -3.77 0.76
N ARG A 205 15.99 -4.44 -0.40
CA ARG A 205 17.24 -4.67 -1.17
C ARG A 205 17.93 -3.35 -1.51
N ARG A 206 17.17 -2.37 -2.03
CA ARG A 206 17.71 -1.04 -2.36
C ARG A 206 18.30 -0.31 -1.15
N GLN A 207 17.67 -0.45 0.02
CA GLN A 207 18.20 0.13 1.26
C GLN A 207 19.54 -0.51 1.65
N LEU A 208 19.64 -1.83 1.61
CA LEU A 208 20.88 -2.56 1.91
C LEU A 208 22.00 -2.23 0.92
N ASP A 209 21.70 -2.10 -0.38
CA ASP A 209 22.70 -1.74 -1.39
C ASP A 209 23.20 -0.30 -1.19
N THR A 210 22.33 0.60 -0.74
CA THR A 210 22.72 1.98 -0.41
C THR A 210 23.66 2.01 0.80
N GLN A 211 23.32 1.27 1.86
CA GLN A 211 24.15 1.15 3.06
C GLN A 211 25.52 0.51 2.74
N GLN A 212 25.55 -0.53 1.91
CA GLN A 212 26.79 -1.17 1.50
C GLN A 212 27.70 -0.19 0.75
N LYS A 213 27.16 0.60 -0.19
CA LYS A 213 27.93 1.62 -0.91
C LYS A 213 28.50 2.68 0.04
N GLU A 214 27.71 3.10 1.03
CA GLU A 214 28.13 4.08 2.03
C GLU A 214 29.28 3.55 2.91
N VAL A 215 29.16 2.32 3.43
CA VAL A 215 30.19 1.67 4.24
C VAL A 215 31.47 1.47 3.43
N ILE A 216 31.38 0.98 2.19
CA ILE A 216 32.54 0.83 1.31
C ILE A 216 33.21 2.19 1.07
N GLY A 217 32.42 3.24 0.84
CA GLY A 217 32.92 4.60 0.66
C GLY A 217 33.65 5.12 1.90
N ALA A 218 33.07 4.92 3.09
CA ALA A 218 33.70 5.29 4.35
C ALA A 218 35.01 4.52 4.60
N TYR A 219 35.01 3.20 4.37
CA TYR A 219 36.20 2.37 4.51
C TYR A 219 37.32 2.78 3.54
N LYS A 220 36.99 3.06 2.28
CA LYS A 220 37.96 3.56 1.29
C LYS A 220 38.58 4.89 1.74
N ARG A 221 37.79 5.82 2.29
CA ARG A 221 38.30 7.07 2.84
C ARG A 221 39.22 6.84 4.04
N LEU A 222 38.85 5.96 4.96
CA LEU A 222 39.68 5.62 6.12
C LEU A 222 41.01 4.97 5.69
N LYS A 223 40.98 4.07 4.71
CA LYS A 223 42.21 3.47 4.15
C LYS A 223 43.06 4.46 3.39
N ALA A 224 42.46 5.41 2.67
CA ALA A 224 43.20 6.48 2.00
C ALA A 224 43.92 7.37 3.03
N LYS A 225 43.24 7.77 4.11
CA LYS A 225 43.86 8.51 5.22
C LYS A 225 45.01 7.73 5.87
N LYS A 226 44.79 6.44 6.17
CA LYS A 226 45.86 5.60 6.73
C LYS A 226 47.10 5.48 5.83
N ARG A 227 46.93 5.62 4.51
CA ARG A 227 48.05 5.62 3.55
C ARG A 227 48.69 7.01 3.37
N SER A 228 48.00 8.10 3.67
CA SER A 228 48.59 9.45 3.66
C SER A 228 49.36 9.76 4.93
N ASP A 229 48.98 9.11 6.03
CA ASP A 229 49.57 9.32 7.36
C ASP A 229 50.75 8.36 7.65
N SER A 230 51.15 7.51 6.68
CA SER A 230 52.39 6.70 6.73
C SER A 230 53.36 7.15 5.66
#